data_AF-A0A2E0KG69-F1
#
_entry.id   AF-A0A2E0KG69-F1
#
_cell.length_a   1.000
_cell.length_b   1.000
_cell.length_c   1.000
_cell.angle_alpha   90.00
_cell.angle_beta   90.00
_cell.angle_gamma   90.00
#
_symmetry.space_group_name_H-M   'P 1'
#
loop_
_entity.id
_entity.type
_entity.pdbx_description
1 polymer ?
#
loop_
_entity_poly.entity_id
_entity_poly.type
_entity_poly.pdbx_seq_one_letter_code
_entity_poly.pdbx_strand_id
1 'polypeptide(L)'
;MLPDALTSVVSLETLLVLAAYTVLGGLYLVVIPLVLYLWMNKRWYCMGKVERLGVYGMVFLFFPGMILFAPFLNFRLQGQGEV
;
A
#
# COMPACT_ATOMS: atom_id res chain seq x y z
N MET A 1 8.91 -34.80 -11.36
CA MET A 1 8.60 -34.90 -12.81
C MET A 1 7.90 -33.65 -13.36
N LEU A 2 6.75 -33.19 -12.82
CA LEU A 2 6.16 -31.90 -13.22
C LEU A 2 6.92 -30.63 -12.71
N PRO A 3 7.49 -30.62 -11.49
CA PRO A 3 8.24 -29.47 -10.98
C PRO A 3 9.51 -29.20 -11.78
N ASP A 4 10.22 -30.27 -12.13
CA ASP A 4 11.51 -30.23 -12.83
C ASP A 4 11.38 -29.61 -14.23
N ALA A 5 10.26 -29.89 -14.91
CA ALA A 5 9.96 -29.32 -16.21
C ALA A 5 9.74 -27.80 -16.13
N LEU A 6 8.99 -27.30 -15.14
CA LEU A 6 8.75 -25.86 -14.95
C LEU A 6 10.02 -25.11 -14.53
N THR A 7 10.85 -25.72 -13.69
CA THR A 7 12.16 -25.16 -13.29
C THR A 7 13.22 -25.22 -14.39
N SER A 8 13.00 -26.01 -15.44
CA SER A 8 13.90 -26.07 -16.61
C SER A 8 13.65 -24.96 -17.63
N VAL A 9 12.43 -24.38 -17.65
CA VAL A 9 12.05 -23.30 -18.59
C VAL A 9 12.32 -21.91 -17.99
N VAL A 10 12.26 -21.79 -16.66
CA VAL A 10 12.44 -20.54 -15.93
C VAL A 10 13.59 -20.72 -14.94
N SER A 11 14.66 -19.94 -15.12
CA SER A 11 15.82 -19.99 -14.23
C SER A 11 15.48 -19.50 -12.83
N LEU A 12 16.20 -19.99 -11.81
CA LEU A 12 16.00 -19.58 -10.42
C LEU A 12 16.17 -18.07 -10.25
N GLU A 13 17.12 -17.47 -10.97
CA GLU A 13 17.37 -16.03 -10.97
C GLU A 13 16.13 -15.27 -11.46
N THR A 14 15.50 -15.75 -12.53
CA THR A 14 14.28 -15.15 -13.08
C THR A 14 13.13 -15.24 -12.07
N LEU A 15 13.00 -16.37 -11.38
CA LEU A 15 11.98 -16.55 -10.33
C LEU A 15 12.22 -15.61 -9.14
N LEU A 16 13.47 -15.44 -8.71
CA LEU A 16 13.85 -14.51 -7.64
C LEU A 16 13.57 -13.06 -8.03
N VAL A 17 13.87 -12.67 -9.26
CA VAL A 17 13.57 -11.33 -9.78
C VAL A 17 12.06 -11.10 -9.81
N LEU A 18 11.28 -12.06 -10.30
CA LEU A 18 9.82 -11.96 -10.33
C LEU A 18 9.23 -11.84 -8.92
N ALA A 19 9.72 -12.65 -7.98
CA ALA A 19 9.33 -12.58 -6.58
C ALA A 19 9.66 -11.20 -5.98
N ALA A 20 10.86 -10.69 -6.23
CA ALA A 20 11.29 -9.37 -5.75
C ALA A 20 10.38 -8.25 -6.27
N TYR A 21 10.09 -8.21 -7.57
CA TYR A 21 9.17 -7.22 -8.15
C TYR A 21 7.73 -7.39 -7.66
N THR A 22 7.28 -8.63 -7.43
CA THR A 22 5.94 -8.89 -6.89
C THR A 22 5.82 -8.38 -5.46
N VAL A 23 6.82 -8.64 -4.62
CA VAL A 23 6.86 -8.13 -3.24
C VAL A 23 6.94 -6.61 -3.24
N LEU A 24 7.83 -6.03 -4.05
CA LEU A 24 7.98 -4.57 -4.12
C LEU A 24 6.71 -3.90 -4.65
N GLY A 25 6.09 -4.47 -5.69
CA GLY A 25 4.82 -4.01 -6.24
C GLY A 25 3.68 -4.13 -5.24
N GLY A 26 3.59 -5.24 -4.49
CA GLY A 26 2.61 -5.44 -3.43
C GLY A 26 2.79 -4.45 -2.27
N LEU A 27 4.03 -4.18 -1.87
CA LEU A 27 4.33 -3.15 -0.88
C LEU A 27 3.90 -1.76 -1.36
N TYR A 28 4.24 -1.41 -2.60
CA TYR A 28 3.97 -0.11 -3.21
C TYR A 28 2.47 0.14 -3.47
N LEU A 29 1.75 -0.85 -4.01
CA LEU A 29 0.35 -0.69 -4.42
C LEU A 29 -0.65 -1.02 -3.32
N VAL A 30 -0.29 -1.85 -2.33
CA VAL A 30 -1.24 -2.37 -1.33
C VAL A 30 -0.82 -2.01 0.09
N VAL A 31 0.32 -2.51 0.56
CA VAL A 31 0.66 -2.45 1.99
C VAL A 31 0.88 -1.01 2.46
N ILE A 32 1.74 -0.25 1.79
CA ILE A 32 2.05 1.13 2.19
C ILE A 32 0.83 2.06 2.05
N PRO A 33 0.05 2.02 0.96
CA PRO A 33 -1.19 2.79 0.85
C PRO A 33 -2.18 2.55 2.01
N LEU A 34 -2.43 1.28 2.36
CA LEU A 34 -3.33 0.94 3.46
C LEU A 34 -2.81 1.44 4.82
N VAL A 35 -1.50 1.31 5.06
CA VAL A 35 -0.87 1.86 6.27
C VAL A 35 -1.00 3.39 6.32
N LEU A 36 -0.81 4.09 5.20
CA LEU A 36 -0.98 5.54 5.11
C LEU A 36 -2.42 5.95 5.40
N TYR A 37 -3.41 5.26 4.84
CA TYR A 37 -4.82 5.51 5.14
C TYR A 37 -5.12 5.41 6.65
N LEU A 38 -4.66 4.33 7.29
CA LEU A 38 -4.83 4.14 8.73
C LEU A 38 -4.12 5.21 9.57
N TRP A 39 -2.89 5.57 9.18
CA TRP A 39 -2.08 6.59 9.86
C TRP A 39 -2.75 7.97 9.79
N MET A 40 -3.15 8.37 8.58
CA MET A 40 -3.84 9.64 8.35
C MET A 40 -5.14 9.69 9.12
N ASN A 41 -5.98 8.64 9.05
CA ASN A 41 -7.23 8.59 9.79
C ASN A 41 -7.05 8.81 11.30
N LYS A 42 -6.00 8.22 11.89
CA LYS A 42 -5.74 8.35 13.34
C LYS A 42 -5.20 9.72 13.74
N ARG A 43 -4.35 10.34 12.92
CA ARG A 43 -3.51 11.48 13.35
C ARG A 43 -3.76 12.78 12.62
N TRP A 44 -4.63 12.83 11.62
CA TRP A 44 -4.81 14.00 10.74
C TRP A 44 -4.93 15.35 11.47
N TYR A 45 -5.68 15.38 12.58
CA TYR A 45 -5.93 16.59 13.36
C TYR A 45 -4.79 16.96 14.33
N CYS A 46 -3.90 16.02 14.66
CA CYS A 46 -2.80 16.21 15.60
C CYS A 46 -1.42 16.26 14.93
N MET A 47 -1.34 16.10 13.59
CA MET A 47 -0.08 16.11 12.85
C MET A 47 0.60 17.48 12.86
N GLY A 48 1.88 17.50 13.28
CA GLY A 48 2.75 18.68 13.20
C GLY A 48 3.15 19.04 11.76
N LYS A 49 3.82 20.19 11.58
CA LYS A 49 4.15 20.75 10.26
C LYS A 49 5.07 19.84 9.42
N VAL A 50 6.12 19.29 10.05
CA VAL A 50 7.08 18.39 9.38
C VAL A 50 6.43 17.05 9.03
N GLU A 51 5.68 16.47 9.96
CA GLU A 51 4.94 15.22 9.75
C GLU A 51 3.95 15.36 8.59
N ARG A 52 3.19 16.45 8.56
CA ARG A 52 2.22 16.73 7.49
C ARG A 52 2.89 16.87 6.12
N LEU A 53 4.04 17.53 6.05
CA LEU A 53 4.82 17.64 4.81
C LEU A 53 5.31 16.27 4.33
N GLY A 54 5.82 15.43 5.24
CA GLY A 54 6.23 14.06 4.92
C GLY A 54 5.07 13.20 4.42
N VAL A 55 3.91 13.28 5.07
CA VAL A 55 2.70 12.55 4.67
C VAL A 55 2.22 12.98 3.28
N TYR A 56 2.24 14.28 2.95
CA TYR A 56 1.90 14.73 1.60
C TYR A 56 2.85 14.16 0.54
N GLY A 57 4.15 14.13 0.82
CA GLY A 57 5.13 13.49 -0.06
C GLY A 57 4.86 12.00 -0.26
N MET A 58 4.51 11.28 0.83
CA MET A 58 4.16 9.86 0.76
C MET A 58 2.87 9.61 -0.02
N VAL A 59 1.82 10.42 0.20
CA VAL A 59 0.57 10.29 -0.56
C VAL A 59 0.83 10.49 -2.06
N PHE A 60 1.69 11.45 -2.44
CA PHE A 60 2.07 11.64 -3.84
C PHE A 60 2.85 10.44 -4.39
N LEU A 61 3.85 9.96 -3.65
CA LEU A 61 4.68 8.81 -4.05
C LEU A 61 3.86 7.53 -4.25
N PHE A 62 2.89 7.27 -3.37
CA PHE A 62 2.06 6.07 -3.37
C PHE A 62 0.64 6.31 -3.93
N PHE A 63 0.41 7.44 -4.60
CA PHE A 63 -0.89 7.83 -5.15
C PHE A 63 -1.55 6.73 -6.01
N PRO A 64 -0.81 6.02 -6.90
CA PRO A 64 -1.40 4.94 -7.70
C PRO A 64 -1.97 3.79 -6.86
N GLY A 65 -1.37 3.50 -5.71
CA GLY A 65 -1.91 2.49 -4.79
C GLY A 65 -3.10 3.01 -3.99
N MET A 66 -3.05 4.28 -3.57
CA MET A 66 -4.14 4.91 -2.81
C MET A 66 -5.45 4.91 -3.60
N ILE A 67 -5.42 5.28 -4.89
CA ILE A 67 -6.64 5.36 -5.71
C ILE A 67 -7.34 4.00 -5.89
N LEU A 68 -6.60 2.88 -5.82
CA LEU A 68 -7.19 1.53 -5.87
C LEU A 68 -8.10 1.25 -4.67
N PHE A 69 -7.75 1.77 -3.48
CA PHE A 69 -8.50 1.53 -2.24
C PHE A 69 -9.50 2.64 -1.90
N ALA A 70 -9.38 3.81 -2.53
CA ALA A 70 -10.27 4.94 -2.34
C ALA A 70 -11.78 4.61 -2.40
N PRO A 71 -12.31 3.78 -3.33
CA PRO A 71 -13.74 3.49 -3.37
C PRO A 71 -14.23 2.56 -2.25
N PHE A 72 -13.33 1.86 -1.54
CA PHE A 72 -13.70 0.85 -0.54
C PHE A 72 -13.59 1.36 0.91
N LEU A 73 -12.80 2.40 1.14
CA LEU A 73 -12.53 2.91 2.48
C LEU A 73 -13.42 4.12 2.80
N ASN A 74 -14.13 4.05 3.93
CA ASN A 74 -14.96 5.16 4.43
C ASN A 74 -14.43 5.64 5.79
N PHE A 75 -13.91 6.87 5.83
CA PHE A 75 -13.38 7.51 7.03
C PHE A 75 -14.25 8.65 7.56
N ARG A 76 -15.56 8.62 7.28
CA ARG A 76 -16.51 9.53 7.91
C ARG A 76 -16.52 9.32 9.43
N LEU A 77 -16.68 10.41 10.17
CA LEU A 77 -16.91 10.39 11.61
C LEU A 77 -18.14 9.50 11.91
N GLN A 78 -17.93 8.45 12.69
CA GLN A 78 -19.02 7.58 13.14
C GLN A 78 -19.65 8.18 14.41
N GLY A 79 -20.98 8.15 14.53
CA GLY A 79 -21.68 8.52 15.76
C GLY A 79 -22.09 10.00 15.94
N GLN A 80 -22.05 10.83 14.90
CA GLN A 80 -22.58 12.22 14.97
C GLN A 80 -24.12 12.31 14.87
N GLY A 81 -24.86 11.24 15.22
CA GLY A 81 -26.32 11.18 15.06
C GLY A 81 -27.07 10.19 15.96
N GLU A 82 -26.40 9.54 16.92
CA GLU A 82 -27.07 8.73 17.94
C GLU A 82 -27.11 9.56 19.23
N VAL A 83 -28.22 10.29 19.41
CA VAL A 83 -28.67 10.86 20.68
C VAL A 83 -29.65 9.92 21.35
#